data_AF-A0A1X7C531-F1
#
_entry.id   AF-A0A1X7C531-F1
#
_cell.length_a   1.000
_cell.length_b   1.000
_cell.length_c   1.000
_cell.angle_alpha   90.00
_cell.angle_beta   90.00
_cell.angle_gamma   90.00
#
_symmetry.space_group_name_H-M   'P 1'
#
loop_
_entity.id
_entity.type
_entity.pdbx_description
1 polymer ?
#
loop_
_entity_poly.entity_id
_entity_poly.type
_entity_poly.pdbx_seq_one_letter_code
_entity_poly.pdbx_strand_id
1 'polypeptide(L)'
;MMAGIPQAWLDELNDQFALVTDPDGRAAVLDEMAYAAHRRREVSAEDLVDMLELSEAARAWGLLEIEEAYHIGLFSYENLKSWEGDEPGWIVIGRTPGWGA
;
A
#
# COMPACT_ATOMS: atom_id res chain seq x y z
N MET A 1 14.42 -22.51 -3.89
CA MET A 1 14.16 -21.64 -5.07
C MET A 1 12.67 -21.74 -5.33
N MET A 2 11.96 -20.60 -5.25
CA MET A 2 10.50 -20.44 -5.30
C MET A 2 9.85 -20.94 -6.60
N ALA A 3 9.97 -22.23 -6.90
CA ALA A 3 9.34 -22.85 -8.05
C ALA A 3 7.92 -23.29 -7.64
N GLY A 4 6.89 -22.67 -8.23
CA GLY A 4 5.50 -23.07 -8.00
C GLY A 4 4.72 -22.21 -6.99
N ILE A 5 5.16 -20.98 -6.71
CA ILE A 5 4.34 -20.03 -5.93
C ILE A 5 3.04 -19.73 -6.71
N PRO A 6 1.87 -19.71 -6.03
CA PRO A 6 0.61 -19.34 -6.66
C PRO A 6 0.65 -17.94 -7.29
N GLN A 7 0.29 -17.83 -8.57
CA GLN A 7 0.30 -16.55 -9.28
C GLN A 7 -0.56 -15.48 -8.61
N ALA A 8 -1.73 -15.86 -8.09
CA ALA A 8 -2.60 -14.94 -7.38
C ALA A 8 -1.93 -14.29 -6.16
N TRP A 9 -1.04 -15.02 -5.47
CA TRP A 9 -0.26 -14.47 -4.35
C TRP A 9 0.80 -13.47 -4.82
N LEU A 10 1.42 -13.72 -5.98
CA LEU A 10 2.32 -12.75 -6.60
C LEU A 10 1.58 -11.52 -7.10
N ASP A 11 0.39 -11.67 -7.67
CA ASP A 11 -0.42 -10.54 -8.13
C ASP A 11 -0.81 -9.64 -6.95
N GLU A 12 -1.18 -10.24 -5.83
CA GLU A 12 -1.43 -9.58 -4.55
C GLU A 12 -0.19 -8.83 -4.03
N LEU A 13 0.97 -9.49 -4.00
CA LEU A 13 2.24 -8.89 -3.58
C LEU A 13 2.68 -7.72 -4.50
N ASN A 14 2.35 -7.79 -5.79
CA ASN A 14 2.72 -6.77 -6.77
C ASN A 14 1.72 -5.60 -6.82
N ASP A 15 0.59 -5.66 -6.11
CA ASP A 15 -0.32 -4.53 -5.97
C ASP A 15 0.23 -3.52 -4.95
N GLN A 16 1.23 -2.78 -5.40
CA GLN A 16 1.91 -1.73 -4.63
C GLN A 16 0.94 -0.67 -4.11
N PHE A 17 -0.06 -0.31 -4.92
CA PHE A 17 -1.03 0.69 -4.51
C PHE A 17 -1.84 0.20 -3.30
N ALA A 18 -2.36 -1.04 -3.36
CA ALA A 18 -3.06 -1.63 -2.23
C ALA A 18 -2.15 -1.74 -0.99
N LEU A 19 -0.90 -2.18 -1.17
CA LEU A 19 0.09 -2.29 -0.08
C LEU A 19 0.41 -0.96 0.60
N VAL A 20 0.48 0.15 -0.13
CA VAL A 20 0.70 1.48 0.47
C VAL A 20 -0.53 1.98 1.20
N THR A 21 -1.73 1.75 0.66
CA THR A 21 -2.98 2.27 1.25
C THR A 21 -3.50 1.47 2.45
N ASP A 22 -3.16 0.17 2.55
CA ASP A 22 -3.54 -0.70 3.66
C ASP A 22 -2.44 -1.75 3.96
N PRO A 23 -1.26 -1.33 4.46
CA PRO A 23 -0.12 -2.25 4.63
C PRO A 23 -0.44 -3.46 5.54
N ASP A 24 -1.08 -3.20 6.68
CA ASP A 24 -1.42 -4.24 7.66
C ASP A 24 -2.50 -5.20 7.11
N GLY A 25 -3.53 -4.69 6.44
CA GLY A 25 -4.60 -5.52 5.89
C GLY A 25 -4.13 -6.38 4.73
N ARG A 26 -3.29 -5.84 3.83
CA ARG A 26 -2.74 -6.62 2.70
C ARG A 26 -1.72 -7.66 3.14
N ALA A 27 -0.91 -7.38 4.17
CA ALA A 27 -0.04 -8.39 4.78
C ALA A 27 -0.83 -9.57 5.35
N ALA A 28 -1.93 -9.30 6.06
CA ALA A 28 -2.80 -10.37 6.58
C ALA A 28 -3.42 -11.23 5.45
N VAL A 29 -3.76 -10.62 4.31
CA VAL A 29 -4.24 -11.34 3.12
C VAL A 29 -3.13 -12.24 2.53
N LEU A 30 -1.92 -11.71 2.37
CA LEU A 30 -0.76 -12.45 1.87
C LEU A 30 -0.44 -13.66 2.77
N ASP A 31 -0.48 -13.49 4.09
CA ASP A 31 -0.27 -14.57 5.06
C ASP A 31 -1.32 -15.67 4.92
N GLU A 32 -2.61 -15.30 4.87
CA GLU A 32 -3.69 -16.27 4.73
C GLU A 32 -3.61 -17.03 3.40
N MET A 33 -3.24 -16.35 2.32
CA MET A 33 -3.02 -16.98 1.03
C MET A 33 -1.84 -17.96 1.05
N ALA A 34 -0.74 -17.61 1.73
CA ALA A 34 0.42 -18.49 1.92
C ALA A 34 0.04 -19.73 2.73
N TYR A 35 -0.63 -19.55 3.87
CA TYR A 35 -1.14 -20.67 4.67
C TYR A 35 -2.14 -21.53 3.89
N ALA A 36 -3.03 -20.94 3.09
CA ALA A 36 -3.97 -21.68 2.26
C ALA A 36 -3.26 -22.53 1.20
N ALA A 37 -2.26 -21.97 0.52
CA ALA A 37 -1.45 -22.68 -0.46
C ALA A 37 -0.71 -23.87 0.19
N HIS A 38 -0.12 -23.66 1.37
CA HIS A 38 0.56 -24.73 2.09
C HIS A 38 -0.40 -25.83 2.56
N ARG A 39 -1.60 -25.46 3.06
CA ARG A 39 -2.66 -26.43 3.42
C ARG A 39 -3.10 -27.26 2.22
N ARG A 40 -3.12 -26.68 1.02
CA ARG A 40 -3.41 -27.39 -0.24
C ARG A 40 -2.21 -28.19 -0.78
N ARG A 41 -1.05 -28.11 -0.12
CA ARG A 41 0.23 -28.70 -0.55
C ARG A 41 0.71 -28.20 -1.91
N GLU A 42 0.35 -26.97 -2.26
CA GLU A 42 0.82 -26.28 -3.47
C GLU A 42 2.26 -25.76 -3.28
N VAL A 43 2.63 -25.45 -2.04
CA VAL A 43 3.95 -24.94 -1.66
C VAL A 43 4.55 -25.75 -0.52
N SER A 44 5.89 -25.87 -0.51
CA SER A 44 6.58 -26.57 0.56
C SER A 44 6.58 -25.76 1.87
N ALA A 45 7.09 -26.35 2.96
CA ALA A 45 7.28 -25.60 4.20
C ALA A 45 8.37 -24.53 4.08
N GLU A 46 9.39 -24.76 3.25
CA GLU A 46 10.45 -23.78 2.96
C GLU A 46 9.86 -22.59 2.19
N ASP A 47 9.08 -22.87 1.13
CA ASP A 47 8.41 -21.82 0.35
C ASP A 47 7.38 -21.04 1.19
N LEU A 48 6.69 -21.71 2.13
CA LEU A 48 5.79 -21.03 3.07
C LEU A 48 6.54 -20.00 3.92
N VAL A 49 7.72 -20.35 4.45
CA VAL A 49 8.53 -19.42 5.25
C VAL A 49 8.92 -18.23 4.39
N ASP A 50 9.44 -18.46 3.19
CA ASP A 50 9.82 -17.37 2.29
C ASP A 50 8.63 -16.44 1.94
N MET A 51 7.43 -17.02 1.74
CA MET A 51 6.21 -16.23 1.47
C MET A 51 5.82 -15.35 2.67
N LEU A 52 5.89 -15.87 3.90
CA LEU A 52 5.59 -15.10 5.11
C LEU A 52 6.63 -14.01 5.36
N GLU A 53 7.90 -14.29 5.09
CA GLU A 53 8.97 -13.29 5.19
C GLU A 53 8.79 -12.15 4.16
N LEU A 54 8.40 -12.48 2.93
CA LEU A 54 8.07 -11.48 1.92
C LEU A 54 6.81 -10.67 2.26
N SER A 55 5.81 -11.30 2.87
CA SER A 55 4.59 -10.62 3.36
C SER A 55 4.95 -9.54 4.40
N GLU A 56 5.78 -9.88 5.39
CA GLU A 56 6.23 -8.90 6.40
C GLU A 56 7.14 -7.83 5.78
N ALA A 57 7.99 -8.18 4.82
CA ALA A 57 8.80 -7.19 4.10
C ALA A 57 7.94 -6.20 3.30
N ALA A 58 6.87 -6.68 2.65
CA ALA A 58 5.93 -5.85 1.91
C ALA A 58 5.15 -4.92 2.85
N ARG A 59 4.75 -5.42 4.03
CA ARG A 59 4.15 -4.62 5.10
C ARG A 59 5.06 -3.48 5.55
N ALA A 60 6.31 -3.80 5.87
CA ALA A 60 7.30 -2.82 6.31
C ALA A 60 7.57 -1.75 5.24
N TRP A 61 7.62 -2.15 3.97
CA TRP A 61 7.73 -1.24 2.85
C TRP A 61 6.50 -0.32 2.73
N GLY A 62 5.29 -0.88 2.74
CA GLY A 62 4.06 -0.08 2.64
C GLY A 62 3.92 0.95 3.78
N LEU A 63 4.32 0.59 5.00
CA LEU A 63 4.36 1.50 6.15
C LEU A 63 5.37 2.66 5.97
N LEU A 64 6.50 2.40 5.31
CA LEU A 64 7.48 3.45 5.00
C LEU A 64 6.98 4.38 3.90
N GLU A 65 6.39 3.83 2.85
CA GLU A 65 5.86 4.61 1.71
C GLU A 65 4.70 5.51 2.14
N ILE A 66 3.80 5.03 3.01
CA ILE A 66 2.71 5.87 3.51
C ILE A 66 3.24 7.00 4.39
N GLU A 67 4.26 6.75 5.22
CA GLU A 67 4.94 7.78 6.01
C GLU A 67 5.60 8.83 5.10
N GLU A 68 6.31 8.39 4.06
CA GLU A 68 6.93 9.28 3.08
C GLU A 68 5.87 10.11 2.33
N ALA A 69 4.75 9.50 1.94
CA ALA A 69 3.64 10.19 1.28
C ALA A 69 3.06 11.32 2.17
N TYR A 70 2.96 11.12 3.48
CA TYR A 70 2.63 12.21 4.41
C TYR A 70 3.75 13.25 4.52
N HIS A 71 5.01 12.80 4.57
CA HIS A 71 6.16 13.69 4.70
C HIS A 71 6.31 14.67 3.51
N ILE A 72 6.09 14.18 2.29
CA ILE A 72 6.19 15.00 1.06
C ILE A 72 4.90 15.76 0.72
N GLY A 73 3.85 15.61 1.54
CA GLY A 73 2.56 16.29 1.36
C GLY A 73 1.69 15.72 0.23
N LEU A 74 1.95 14.48 -0.21
CA LEU A 74 1.07 13.78 -1.14
C LEU A 74 -0.24 13.37 -0.46
N PHE A 75 -0.15 12.94 0.80
CA PHE A 75 -1.29 12.74 1.69
C PHE A 75 -1.35 13.86 2.72
N SER A 76 -2.57 14.28 3.07
CA SER A 76 -2.81 15.16 4.21
C SER A 76 -3.36 14.33 5.35
N TYR A 77 -2.87 14.55 6.56
CA TYR A 77 -3.67 14.23 7.74
C TYR A 77 -4.97 15.02 7.58
N GLU A 78 -6.13 14.36 7.51
CA GLU A 78 -7.38 15.09 7.66
C GLU A 78 -7.34 15.72 9.05
N ASN A 79 -7.06 17.01 9.09
CA ASN A 79 -7.06 17.76 10.32
C ASN A 79 -8.49 17.66 10.86
N LEU A 80 -8.65 16.98 12.01
CA LEU A 80 -9.83 17.04 12.89
C LEU A 80 -10.01 18.46 13.50
N LYS A 81 -9.79 19.48 12.67
CA LYS A 81 -9.93 20.92 12.90
C LYS A 81 -10.45 21.66 11.67
N SER A 82 -10.82 20.98 10.57
CA SER A 82 -11.45 21.64 9.42
C SER A 82 -12.89 22.14 9.70
N TRP A 83 -13.43 21.90 10.89
CA TRP A 83 -14.79 22.29 11.28
C TRP A 83 -14.81 23.38 12.36
N GLU A 84 -13.81 24.26 12.39
CA GLU A 84 -13.90 25.47 13.20
C GLU A 84 -13.22 26.64 12.48
N GLY A 85 -14.00 27.27 11.58
CA GLY A 85 -13.79 28.64 11.10
C GLY A 85 -12.70 28.84 10.04
N ASP A 86 -13.06 28.79 8.77
CA ASP A 86 -13.05 30.02 7.96
C ASP A 86 -13.62 29.78 6.54
N GLU A 87 -14.67 30.55 6.26
CA GLU A 87 -15.32 31.02 5.02
C GLU A 87 -15.40 30.15 3.73
N PRO A 88 -16.56 30.15 3.04
CA PRO A 88 -16.78 29.33 1.86
C PRO A 88 -16.19 29.94 0.60
N GLY A 89 -15.45 29.12 -0.16
CA GLY A 89 -15.47 29.17 -1.62
C GLY A 89 -14.26 29.79 -2.31
N TRP A 90 -13.27 28.96 -2.63
CA TRP A 90 -12.49 29.12 -3.87
C TRP A 90 -11.76 27.82 -4.23
N ILE A 91 -11.97 27.35 -5.46
CA ILE A 91 -11.15 26.31 -6.08
C ILE A 91 -10.13 27.04 -6.95
N VAL A 92 -8.84 26.90 -6.65
CA VAL A 92 -7.78 27.41 -7.53
C VAL A 92 -7.53 26.40 -8.64
N ILE A 93 -8.02 26.70 -9.86
CA ILE A 93 -7.71 25.93 -11.06
C ILE A 93 -6.79 26.78 -11.96
N GLY A 94 -5.58 26.29 -12.18
CA GLY A 94 -4.73 26.63 -13.33
C GLY A 94 -4.02 27.98 -13.30
N ARG A 95 -2.69 27.98 -13.17
CA ARG A 95 -1.85 29.07 -13.67
C ARG A 95 -2.02 29.16 -15.19
N THR A 96 -2.65 30.20 -15.71
CA THR A 96 -2.49 30.61 -17.11
C THR A 96 -1.27 31.53 -17.23
N PRO A 97 -0.28 31.22 -18.08
CA PRO A 97 0.91 32.04 -18.21
C PRO A 97 0.66 33.24 -19.13
N GLY A 98 0.88 34.43 -18.56
CA GLY A 98 1.53 35.60 -19.19
C GLY A 98 0.84 36.33 -20.34
N TRP A 99 0.30 37.53 -20.07
CA TRP A 99 0.36 38.68 -20.99
C TRP A 99 0.75 39.92 -20.16
N GLY A 100 2.02 40.32 -20.27
CA GLY A 100 2.50 41.64 -19.86
C GLY A 100 2.15 42.69 -20.91
N ALA A 101 2.07 43.93 -20.46
CA ALA A 101 1.69 45.13 -21.22
C ALA A 101 2.57 45.44 -22.44
#